data_AF-A0AAE6CF84-F1
#
_entry.id   AF-A0AAE6CF84-F1
#
_cell.length_a   1.000
_cell.length_b   1.000
_cell.length_c   1.000
_cell.angle_alpha   90.00
_cell.angle_beta   90.00
_cell.angle_gamma   90.00
#
_symmetry.space_group_name_H-M   'P 1'
#
loop_
_entity.id
_entity.type
_entity.pdbx_description
1 polymer ?
#
loop_
_entity_poly.entity_id
_entity_poly.type
_entity_poly.pdbx_seq_one_letter_code
_entity_poly.pdbx_strand_id
1 'polypeptide(L)'
;MKRLYYLTPTLQSAERVSESLHEHGVTDWHFHILSKDEAGLTRRRLHSANVLHKLDLIHSMERGLLCGGLLGGSFVITAMIFSELGDLAPPAVWIALLVFCVLAGTWIGGMAGVNMENYKIRRFHDAIDKGMHLLMIDVPKEDEAVVKTLLAQQHPDAVEQGEDSTIINPFTSEDGKVHIV
;
A
#
# COMPACT_ATOMS: atom_id res chain seq x y z
N MET A 1 11.66 7.86 -2.70
CA MET A 1 10.36 8.53 -2.47
C MET A 1 9.92 8.26 -1.04
N LYS A 2 9.45 9.29 -0.36
CA LYS A 2 8.71 9.20 0.91
C LYS A 2 7.28 9.66 0.66
N ARG A 3 6.33 9.11 1.39
CA ARG A 3 4.94 9.53 1.43
C ARG A 3 4.72 10.31 2.72
N LEU A 4 4.33 11.57 2.61
CA LEU A 4 3.92 12.40 3.73
C LEU A 4 2.40 12.33 3.91
N TYR A 5 1.95 12.27 5.16
CA TYR A 5 0.53 12.21 5.50
C TYR A 5 0.11 13.49 6.21
N TYR A 6 -0.91 14.14 5.67
CA TYR A 6 -1.55 15.30 6.29
C TYR A 6 -3.05 15.09 6.40
N LEU A 7 -3.66 15.58 7.47
CA LEU A 7 -5.11 15.62 7.61
C LEU A 7 -5.63 17.04 7.44
N THR A 8 -6.65 17.21 6.61
CA THR A 8 -7.35 18.48 6.44
C THR A 8 -8.83 18.34 6.83
N PRO A 9 -9.42 19.39 7.41
CA PRO A 9 -10.83 19.36 7.83
C PRO A 9 -11.81 19.57 6.68
N THR A 10 -11.36 20.07 5.51
CA THR A 10 -12.24 20.37 4.38
C THR A 10 -11.58 20.04 3.04
N LEU A 11 -12.41 19.66 2.05
CA LEU A 11 -11.96 19.45 0.68
C LEU A 11 -11.38 20.72 0.04
N GLN A 12 -11.82 21.91 0.46
CA GLN A 12 -11.29 23.17 -0.08
C GLN A 12 -9.85 23.42 0.40
N SER A 13 -9.53 23.04 1.63
CA SER A 13 -8.16 23.06 2.14
C SER A 13 -7.27 22.10 1.34
N ALA A 14 -7.75 20.87 1.12
CA ALA A 14 -7.07 19.87 0.31
C ALA A 14 -6.77 20.35 -1.14
N GLU A 15 -7.73 21.05 -1.75
CA GLU A 15 -7.60 21.65 -3.09
C GLU A 15 -6.52 22.73 -3.14
N ARG A 16 -6.51 23.65 -2.17
CA ARG A 16 -5.47 24.70 -2.07
C ARG A 16 -4.08 24.12 -1.85
N VAL A 17 -3.97 23.07 -1.02
CA VAL A 17 -2.71 22.36 -0.83
C VAL A 17 -2.23 21.77 -2.16
N SER A 18 -3.13 21.14 -2.93
CA SER A 18 -2.81 20.61 -4.26
C SER A 18 -2.30 21.69 -5.21
N GLU A 19 -2.95 22.86 -5.25
CA GLU A 19 -2.56 23.99 -6.10
C GLU A 19 -1.17 24.52 -5.74
N SER A 20 -0.90 24.76 -4.44
CA SER A 20 0.41 25.24 -4.00
C SER A 20 1.55 24.26 -4.27
N LEU A 21 1.28 22.96 -4.16
CA LEU A 21 2.25 21.91 -4.48
C LEU A 21 2.53 21.87 -5.98
N HIS A 22 1.50 22.03 -6.82
CA HIS A 22 1.63 22.10 -8.26
C HIS A 22 2.50 23.30 -8.70
N GLU A 23 2.31 24.47 -8.08
CA GLU A 23 3.13 25.67 -8.34
C GLU A 23 4.61 25.48 -8.01
N HIS A 24 4.93 24.58 -7.06
CA HIS A 24 6.30 24.26 -6.64
C HIS A 24 6.87 23.02 -7.35
N GLY A 25 6.24 22.56 -8.43
CA GLY A 25 6.74 21.47 -9.27
C GLY A 25 6.42 20.06 -8.78
N VAL A 26 5.62 19.91 -7.72
CA VAL A 26 5.09 18.61 -7.32
C VAL A 26 3.88 18.29 -8.21
N THR A 27 4.10 17.43 -9.20
CA THR A 27 3.05 17.05 -10.16
C THR A 27 1.91 16.27 -9.52
N ASP A 28 0.70 16.40 -10.08
CA ASP A 28 -0.55 15.78 -9.59
C ASP A 28 -0.46 14.26 -9.37
N TRP A 29 0.46 13.57 -10.06
CA TRP A 29 0.69 12.13 -9.94
C TRP A 29 1.19 11.70 -8.56
N HIS A 30 1.75 12.64 -7.80
CA HIS A 30 2.29 12.40 -6.46
C HIS A 30 1.37 12.87 -5.35
N PHE A 31 0.17 13.35 -5.69
CA PHE A 31 -0.79 13.86 -4.72
C PHE A 31 -2.08 13.05 -4.78
N HIS A 32 -2.42 12.40 -3.66
CA HIS A 32 -3.60 11.57 -3.56
C HIS A 32 -4.40 11.93 -2.31
N ILE A 33 -5.73 11.98 -2.46
CA ILE A 33 -6.63 12.28 -1.35
C ILE A 33 -7.48 11.04 -1.06
N LEU A 34 -7.55 10.69 0.22
CA LEU A 34 -8.50 9.71 0.71
C LEU A 34 -9.57 10.41 1.56
N SER A 35 -10.81 10.26 1.15
CA SER A 35 -11.99 10.85 1.78
C SER A 35 -13.16 9.89 1.66
N LYS A 36 -14.06 9.90 2.65
CA LYS A 36 -15.35 9.20 2.58
C LYS A 36 -16.31 9.83 1.56
N ASP A 37 -16.16 11.12 1.31
CA ASP A 37 -16.93 11.86 0.29
C ASP A 37 -16.23 11.79 -1.09
N GLU A 38 -16.35 10.64 -1.76
CA GLU A 38 -15.80 10.44 -3.11
C GLU A 38 -16.52 11.29 -4.17
N ALA A 39 -17.79 11.60 -3.95
CA ALA A 39 -18.57 12.47 -4.83
C ALA A 39 -18.06 13.93 -4.79
N GLY A 40 -17.68 14.41 -3.60
CA GLY A 40 -17.04 15.71 -3.41
C GLY A 40 -15.67 15.81 -4.09
N LEU A 41 -14.86 14.75 -4.03
CA LEU A 41 -13.57 14.67 -4.74
C LEU A 41 -13.74 14.78 -6.26
N THR A 42 -14.69 14.03 -6.81
CA THR A 42 -14.94 14.00 -8.26
C THR A 42 -15.45 15.35 -8.77
N ARG A 43 -16.33 16.02 -8.02
CA ARG A 43 -16.84 17.36 -8.38
C ARG A 43 -15.73 18.42 -8.43
N ARG A 44 -14.73 18.30 -7.56
CA ARG A 44 -13.58 19.22 -7.48
C ARG A 44 -12.37 18.77 -8.34
N ARG A 45 -12.52 17.71 -9.14
CA ARG A 45 -11.45 17.10 -9.95
C ARG A 45 -10.20 16.73 -9.14
N LEU A 46 -10.38 16.39 -7.87
CA LEU A 46 -9.30 15.94 -7.00
C LEU A 46 -9.04 14.45 -7.23
N HIS A 47 -7.76 14.07 -7.32
CA HIS A 47 -7.37 12.68 -7.53
C HIS A 47 -7.60 11.85 -6.24
N SER A 48 -8.62 11.00 -6.27
CA SER A 48 -8.83 9.98 -5.24
C SER A 48 -7.64 9.03 -5.21
N ALA A 49 -7.26 8.58 -4.01
CA ALA A 49 -6.36 7.45 -3.84
C ALA A 49 -6.85 6.25 -4.66
N ASN A 50 -5.93 5.59 -5.37
CA ASN A 50 -6.22 4.42 -6.17
C ASN A 50 -6.68 3.25 -5.28
N VAL A 51 -7.43 2.29 -5.83
CA VAL A 51 -7.92 1.10 -5.10
C VAL A 51 -6.77 0.30 -4.49
N LEU A 52 -5.62 0.23 -5.18
CA LEU A 52 -4.38 -0.39 -4.67
C LEU A 52 -3.77 0.35 -3.47
N HIS A 53 -4.04 1.64 -3.32
CA HIS A 53 -3.64 2.39 -2.13
C HIS A 53 -4.63 2.18 -0.99
N LYS A 54 -5.92 2.03 -1.28
CA LYS A 54 -6.98 1.81 -0.26
C LYS A 54 -6.93 0.41 0.34
N LEU A 55 -6.67 -0.60 -0.50
CA LEU A 55 -6.71 -2.01 -0.13
C LEU A 55 -5.32 -2.59 0.08
N ASP A 56 -5.23 -3.58 0.96
CA ASP A 56 -3.99 -4.29 1.25
C ASP A 56 -3.68 -5.42 0.25
N LEU A 57 -3.96 -5.17 -1.04
CA LEU A 57 -3.94 -6.19 -2.08
C LEU A 57 -2.51 -6.69 -2.35
N ILE A 58 -1.58 -5.78 -2.63
CA ILE A 58 -0.21 -6.14 -3.02
C ILE A 58 0.50 -6.84 -1.86
N HIS A 59 0.37 -6.33 -0.64
CA HIS A 59 0.94 -6.94 0.56
C HIS A 59 0.40 -8.36 0.77
N SER A 60 -0.92 -8.55 0.65
CA SER A 60 -1.54 -9.86 0.83
C SER A 60 -1.17 -10.84 -0.28
N MET A 61 -1.02 -10.36 -1.52
CA MET A 61 -0.49 -11.17 -2.65
C MET A 61 0.95 -11.63 -2.40
N GLU A 62 1.82 -10.74 -1.92
CA GLU A 62 3.22 -11.07 -1.61
C GLU A 62 3.32 -12.11 -0.49
N ARG A 63 2.53 -11.96 0.58
CA ARG A 63 2.45 -12.96 1.65
C ARG A 63 1.90 -14.30 1.15
N GLY A 64 0.88 -14.25 0.30
CA GLY A 64 0.32 -15.43 -0.37
C GLY A 64 1.36 -16.15 -1.23
N LEU A 65 2.15 -15.41 -2.00
CA LEU A 65 3.27 -15.93 -2.79
C LEU A 65 4.31 -16.62 -1.91
N LEU A 66 4.73 -15.99 -0.82
CA LEU A 66 5.71 -16.54 0.13
C LEU A 66 5.18 -17.83 0.78
N CYS A 67 3.95 -17.82 1.29
CA CYS A 67 3.33 -19.00 1.89
C CYS A 67 3.17 -20.14 0.86
N GLY A 68 2.69 -19.84 -0.35
CA GLY A 68 2.54 -20.83 -1.42
C GLY A 68 3.87 -21.43 -1.86
N GLY A 69 4.91 -20.60 -1.97
CA GLY A 69 6.27 -21.03 -2.29
C GLY A 69 6.90 -21.89 -1.19
N LEU A 70 6.72 -21.52 0.08
CA LEU A 70 7.23 -22.31 1.21
C LEU A 70 6.54 -23.67 1.33
N LEU A 71 5.21 -23.70 1.25
CA LEU A 71 4.44 -24.95 1.32
C LEU A 71 4.71 -25.85 0.12
N GLY A 72 4.63 -25.30 -1.11
CA GLY A 72 4.89 -26.04 -2.34
C GLY A 72 6.34 -26.50 -2.42
N GLY A 73 7.28 -25.62 -2.08
CA GLY A 73 8.71 -25.92 -2.07
C GLY A 73 9.06 -27.00 -1.06
N SER A 74 8.56 -26.89 0.18
CA SER A 74 8.74 -27.94 1.19
C SER A 74 8.20 -29.28 0.70
N PHE A 75 7.01 -29.30 0.09
CA PHE A 75 6.41 -30.53 -0.42
C PHE A 75 7.25 -31.17 -1.54
N VAL A 76 7.70 -30.37 -2.52
CA VAL A 76 8.55 -30.85 -3.63
C VAL A 76 9.90 -31.34 -3.11
N ILE A 77 10.54 -30.61 -2.21
CA ILE A 77 11.83 -31.00 -1.62
C ILE A 77 11.67 -32.32 -0.85
N THR A 78 10.63 -32.44 -0.03
CA THR A 78 10.33 -33.69 0.68
C THR A 78 10.12 -34.83 -0.32
N ALA A 79 9.30 -34.64 -1.35
CA ALA A 79 9.07 -35.67 -2.37
C ALA A 79 10.36 -36.11 -3.09
N MET A 80 11.29 -35.20 -3.34
CA MET A 80 12.59 -35.53 -3.97
C MET A 80 13.54 -36.28 -3.05
N ILE A 81 13.46 -36.06 -1.74
CA ILE A 81 14.26 -36.80 -0.74
C ILE A 81 13.76 -38.24 -0.62
N PHE A 82 12.44 -38.44 -0.69
CA PHE A 82 11.81 -39.76 -0.67
C PHE A 82 11.71 -40.31 -2.10
N SER A 83 12.71 -41.08 -2.53
CA SER A 83 12.82 -41.60 -3.91
C SER A 83 11.55 -42.28 -4.43
N GLU A 84 10.81 -43.00 -3.58
CA GLU A 84 9.53 -43.62 -3.94
C GLU A 84 8.47 -42.61 -4.43
N LEU A 85 8.50 -41.38 -3.91
CA LEU A 85 7.63 -40.29 -4.30
C LEU A 85 8.21 -39.51 -5.48
N GLY A 86 9.51 -39.18 -5.44
CA GLY A 86 10.18 -38.39 -6.47
C GLY A 86 10.12 -39.03 -7.85
N ASP A 87 10.25 -40.36 -7.91
CA ASP A 87 10.24 -41.14 -9.16
C ASP A 87 8.83 -41.31 -9.77
N LEU A 88 7.76 -40.89 -9.07
CA LEU A 88 6.38 -40.98 -9.57
C LEU A 88 6.11 -40.08 -10.78
N ALA A 89 6.89 -39.02 -10.95
CA ALA A 89 6.66 -38.05 -12.01
C ALA A 89 7.97 -37.42 -12.51
N PRO A 90 8.04 -37.03 -13.80
CA PRO A 90 9.19 -36.29 -14.33
C PRO A 90 9.41 -34.96 -13.58
N PRO A 91 10.66 -34.45 -13.53
CA PRO A 91 10.97 -33.17 -12.87
C PRO A 91 10.09 -31.99 -13.31
N ALA A 92 9.66 -31.99 -14.57
CA ALA A 92 8.76 -30.97 -15.11
C ALA A 92 7.41 -30.89 -14.36
N VAL A 93 6.86 -32.02 -13.89
CA VAL A 93 5.61 -32.05 -13.13
C VAL A 93 5.79 -31.43 -11.75
N TRP A 94 6.92 -31.71 -11.09
CA TRP A 94 7.24 -31.14 -9.79
C TRP A 94 7.48 -29.63 -9.86
N ILE A 95 8.15 -29.16 -10.92
CA ILE A 95 8.29 -27.72 -11.20
C ILE A 95 6.92 -27.09 -11.45
N ALA A 96 6.06 -27.72 -12.28
CA ALA A 96 4.72 -27.24 -12.54
C ALA A 96 3.87 -27.17 -11.26
N LEU A 97 4.00 -28.16 -10.37
CA LEU A 97 3.33 -28.17 -9.07
C LEU A 97 3.80 -27.01 -8.17
N LEU A 98 5.11 -26.78 -8.10
CA LEU A 98 5.67 -25.64 -7.35
C LEU A 98 5.12 -24.31 -7.88
N VAL A 99 5.15 -24.12 -9.20
CA VAL A 99 4.61 -22.93 -9.86
C VAL A 99 3.12 -22.79 -9.56
N PHE A 100 2.36 -23.88 -9.63
CA PHE A 100 0.95 -23.88 -9.27
C PHE A 100 0.72 -23.45 -7.82
N CYS A 101 1.46 -23.99 -6.85
CA CYS A 101 1.35 -23.60 -5.45
C CYS A 101 1.67 -22.11 -5.22
N VAL A 102 2.69 -21.57 -5.89
CA VAL A 102 3.03 -20.15 -5.83
C VAL A 102 1.90 -19.28 -6.40
N LEU A 103 1.38 -19.64 -7.58
CA LEU A 103 0.29 -18.90 -8.22
C LEU A 103 -1.02 -18.98 -7.41
N ALA A 104 -1.36 -20.17 -6.91
CA ALA A 104 -2.51 -20.38 -6.03
C ALA A 104 -2.37 -19.58 -4.72
N GLY A 105 -1.19 -19.59 -4.11
CA GLY A 105 -0.89 -18.79 -2.92
C GLY A 105 -1.06 -17.29 -3.19
N THR A 106 -0.51 -16.80 -4.30
CA THR A 106 -0.65 -15.39 -4.73
C THR A 106 -2.11 -15.02 -4.93
N TRP A 107 -2.90 -15.89 -5.58
CA TRP A 107 -4.32 -15.67 -5.83
C TRP A 107 -5.15 -15.63 -4.54
N ILE A 108 -4.95 -16.61 -3.65
CA ILE A 108 -5.63 -16.67 -2.35
C ILE A 108 -5.25 -15.47 -1.48
N GLY A 109 -3.97 -15.11 -1.45
CA GLY A 109 -3.47 -13.91 -0.77
C GLY A 109 -4.10 -12.64 -1.33
N GLY A 110 -4.20 -12.52 -2.65
CA GLY A 110 -4.90 -11.41 -3.28
C GLY A 110 -6.36 -11.32 -2.85
N MET A 111 -7.10 -12.42 -2.87
CA MET A 111 -8.50 -12.45 -2.41
C MET A 111 -8.66 -12.02 -0.95
N ALA A 112 -7.73 -12.43 -0.07
CA ALA A 112 -7.73 -11.98 1.32
C ALA A 112 -7.55 -10.46 1.43
N GLY A 113 -6.66 -9.88 0.61
CA GLY A 113 -6.37 -8.44 0.61
C GLY A 113 -7.44 -7.53 0.02
N VAL A 114 -8.40 -8.05 -0.77
CA VAL A 114 -9.44 -7.23 -1.43
C VAL A 114 -10.40 -6.57 -0.42
N ASN A 115 -10.60 -7.17 0.75
CA ASN A 115 -11.49 -6.62 1.78
C ASN A 115 -10.74 -6.02 2.98
N MET A 116 -9.41 -6.02 2.94
CA MET A 116 -8.58 -5.48 4.02
C MET A 116 -8.18 -4.05 3.68
N GLU A 117 -8.42 -3.13 4.62
CA GLU A 117 -7.89 -1.78 4.53
C GLU A 117 -6.36 -1.81 4.57
N ASN A 118 -5.72 -0.99 3.73
CA ASN A 118 -4.27 -0.87 3.72
C ASN A 118 -3.74 -0.50 5.10
N TYR A 119 -2.80 -1.28 5.62
CA TYR A 119 -2.23 -1.12 6.95
C TYR A 119 -1.63 0.29 7.18
N LYS A 120 -1.13 0.95 6.13
CA LYS A 120 -0.58 2.32 6.21
C LYS A 120 -1.64 3.39 6.44
N ILE A 121 -2.88 3.11 6.07
CA ILE A 121 -4.03 4.02 6.16
C ILE A 121 -4.86 3.75 7.41
N ARG A 122 -4.88 2.51 7.91
CA ARG A 122 -5.71 2.10 9.06
C ARG A 122 -5.58 3.00 10.29
N ARG A 123 -4.39 3.56 10.54
CA ARG A 123 -4.15 4.53 11.63
C ARG A 123 -4.93 5.85 11.50
N PHE A 124 -5.41 6.18 10.29
CA PHE A 124 -6.18 7.38 9.97
C PHE A 124 -7.68 7.10 9.80
N HIS A 125 -8.11 5.84 9.91
CA HIS A 125 -9.47 5.41 9.67
C HIS A 125 -10.49 6.23 10.49
N ASP A 126 -10.25 6.35 11.80
CA ASP A 126 -11.12 7.12 12.70
C ASP A 126 -11.22 8.61 12.34
N ALA A 127 -10.15 9.19 11.79
CA ALA A 127 -10.16 10.59 11.37
C ALA A 127 -10.97 10.76 10.07
N ILE A 128 -10.80 9.85 9.11
CA ILE A 128 -11.55 9.83 7.86
C ILE A 128 -13.04 9.60 8.13
N ASP A 129 -13.38 8.72 9.09
CA ASP A 129 -14.75 8.46 9.48
C ASP A 129 -15.44 9.65 10.16
N LYS A 130 -14.66 10.49 10.85
CA LYS A 130 -15.12 11.78 11.40
C LYS A 130 -15.27 12.87 10.34
N GLY A 131 -15.00 12.58 9.07
CA GLY A 131 -15.15 13.50 7.95
C GLY A 131 -13.87 14.27 7.59
N MET A 132 -12.72 13.95 8.19
CA MET A 132 -11.44 14.52 7.78
C MET A 132 -10.99 13.93 6.43
N HIS A 133 -10.11 14.63 5.74
CA HIS A 133 -9.54 14.17 4.48
C HIS A 133 -8.05 13.91 4.64
N LEU A 134 -7.60 12.72 4.25
CA LEU A 134 -6.20 12.33 4.30
C LEU A 134 -5.51 12.69 2.98
N LEU A 135 -4.55 13.60 3.05
CA LEU A 135 -3.63 13.92 1.98
C LEU A 135 -2.43 12.97 2.04
N MET A 136 -2.10 12.36 0.91
CA MET A 136 -0.91 11.56 0.71
C MET A 136 -0.04 12.24 -0.35
N ILE A 137 1.14 12.69 0.04
CA ILE A 137 2.05 13.48 -0.80
C ILE A 137 3.35 12.71 -0.99
N ASP A 138 3.60 12.21 -2.19
CA ASP A 138 4.80 11.45 -2.54
C ASP A 138 5.93 12.40 -2.99
N VAL A 139 6.98 12.51 -2.18
CA VAL A 139 8.10 13.43 -2.46
C VAL A 139 9.44 12.69 -2.55
N PRO A 140 10.37 13.14 -3.41
CA PRO A 140 11.77 12.75 -3.30
C PRO A 140 12.31 13.11 -1.91
N LYS A 141 13.31 12.36 -1.41
CA LYS A 141 13.89 12.61 -0.08
C LYS A 141 14.53 13.99 0.01
N GLU A 142 15.03 14.50 -1.11
CA GLU A 142 15.70 15.81 -1.21
C GLU A 142 14.71 16.97 -1.04
N ASP A 143 13.47 16.79 -1.48
CA ASP A 143 12.43 17.84 -1.48
C ASP A 143 11.55 17.81 -0.22
N GLU A 144 11.71 16.81 0.65
CA GLU A 144 10.89 16.62 1.85
C GLU A 144 10.87 17.86 2.75
N ALA A 145 12.04 18.43 3.03
CA ALA A 145 12.18 19.60 3.90
C ALA A 145 11.52 20.85 3.29
N VAL A 146 11.62 20.99 1.96
CA VAL A 146 11.02 22.11 1.21
C VAL A 146 9.50 22.01 1.29
N VAL A 147 8.95 20.83 1.03
CA VAL A 147 7.49 20.60 1.06
C VAL A 147 6.92 20.76 2.47
N LYS A 148 7.59 20.23 3.50
CA LYS A 148 7.17 20.43 4.91
C LYS A 148 7.15 21.90 5.28
N THR A 149 8.17 22.66 4.88
CA THR A 149 8.24 24.11 5.15
C THR A 149 7.15 24.88 4.42
N LEU A 150 6.91 24.55 3.14
CA LEU A 150 5.86 25.15 2.33
C LEU A 150 4.47 24.96 2.96
N LEU A 151 4.14 23.72 3.34
CA LEU A 151 2.86 23.39 3.95
C LEU A 151 2.68 24.07 5.30
N ALA A 152 3.72 24.07 6.15
CA ALA A 152 3.68 24.73 7.45
C ALA A 152 3.45 26.26 7.34
N GLN A 153 3.91 26.89 6.26
CA GLN A 153 3.77 28.33 6.05
C GLN A 153 2.45 28.71 5.38
N GLN A 154 2.00 27.95 4.39
CA GLN A 154 0.87 28.35 3.53
C GLN A 154 -0.45 27.66 3.92
N HIS A 155 -0.39 26.49 4.57
CA HIS A 155 -1.55 25.66 4.88
C HIS A 155 -1.52 25.17 6.33
N PRO A 156 -1.67 26.07 7.34
CA PRO A 156 -1.62 25.71 8.76
C PRO A 156 -2.79 24.81 9.21
N ASP A 157 -3.81 24.68 8.39
CA ASP A 157 -4.96 23.79 8.55
C ASP A 157 -4.68 22.34 8.11
N ALA A 158 -3.58 22.08 7.41
CA ALA A 158 -3.09 20.74 7.10
C ALA A 158 -2.17 20.24 8.23
N VAL A 159 -2.68 19.33 9.06
CA VAL A 159 -1.92 18.80 10.22
C VAL A 159 -1.07 17.62 9.78
N GLU A 160 0.26 17.71 9.96
CA GLU A 160 1.17 16.59 9.71
C GLU A 160 0.85 15.42 10.64
N GLN A 161 0.69 14.23 10.06
CA GLN A 161 0.41 12.99 10.80
C GLN A 161 1.55 11.97 10.70
N GLY A 162 2.62 12.32 9.99
CA GLY A 162 3.84 11.54 9.86
C GLY A 162 4.19 11.19 8.41
N GLU A 163 5.19 10.32 8.28
CA GLU A 163 5.77 9.92 7.00
C GLU A 163 5.93 8.39 6.92
N ASP A 164 5.97 7.87 5.70
CA ASP A 164 6.26 6.46 5.42
C ASP A 164 7.02 6.33 4.10
N SER A 165 7.58 5.15 3.83
CA SER A 165 8.08 4.78 2.51
C SER A 165 6.93 4.51 1.55
N THR A 166 7.08 4.83 0.28
CA THR A 166 6.12 4.41 -0.76
C THR A 166 6.19 2.90 -1.03
N ILE A 167 7.27 2.23 -0.63
CA ILE A 167 7.49 0.79 -0.83
C ILE A 167 6.63 -0.02 0.14
N ILE A 168 6.01 -1.08 -0.36
CA ILE A 168 5.24 -2.06 0.43
C ILE A 168 6.22 -3.09 0.99
N ASN A 169 6.09 -3.43 2.27
CA ASN A 169 6.93 -4.43 2.91
C ASN A 169 6.05 -5.60 3.38
N PRO A 170 6.25 -6.81 2.82
CA PRO A 170 5.40 -7.96 3.13
C PRO A 170 5.54 -8.47 4.57
N PHE A 171 6.61 -8.11 5.27
CA PHE A 171 6.89 -8.52 6.65
C PHE A 171 6.40 -7.52 7.70
N THR A 172 5.85 -6.40 7.26
CA THR A 172 5.18 -5.46 8.16
C THR A 172 3.84 -6.05 8.58
N SER A 173 3.51 -6.01 9.87
CA SER A 173 2.21 -6.41 10.39
C SER A 173 1.19 -5.27 10.25
N GLU A 174 -0.08 -5.56 10.52
CA GLU A 174 -1.17 -4.59 10.41
C GLU A 174 -1.04 -3.36 11.34
N ASP A 175 -0.12 -3.42 12.31
CA ASP A 175 0.25 -2.30 13.19
C ASP A 175 1.36 -1.40 12.61
N GLY A 176 1.81 -1.68 11.38
CA GLY A 176 2.87 -0.94 10.70
C GLY A 176 4.28 -1.30 11.18
N LYS A 177 4.44 -2.33 12.02
CA LYS A 177 5.75 -2.77 12.55
C LYS A 177 6.20 -4.08 11.92
N VAL A 178 7.50 -4.23 11.75
CA VAL A 178 8.10 -5.50 11.32
C VAL A 178 8.24 -6.39 12.54
N HIS A 179 7.51 -7.51 12.57
CA HIS A 179 7.69 -8.55 13.57
C HIS A 179 8.52 -9.67 12.93
N ILE A 180 9.85 -9.59 13.06
CA ILE A 180 10.71 -10.72 12.71
C ILE A 180 10.64 -11.68 13.90
N VAL A 181 10.01 -12.83 13.70
CA VAL A 181 10.07 -13.98 14.62
C VAL A 181 11.32 -14.79 14.29
#